data_AF-F0W8T3-F1
#
_entry.id   AF-F0W8T3-F1
#
_cell.length_a   1.000
_cell.length_b   1.000
_cell.length_c   1.000
_cell.angle_alpha   90.00
_cell.angle_beta   90.00
_cell.angle_gamma   90.00
#
_symmetry.space_group_name_H-M   'P 1'
#
loop_
_entity.id
_entity.type
_entity.pdbx_description
1 polymer ?
#
loop_
_entity_poly.entity_id
_entity_poly.type
_entity_poly.pdbx_seq_one_letter_code
_entity_poly.pdbx_strand_id
1 'polypeptide(L)'
;MSDTRSIYKRLIRLAKSLPAEKQAATLLNIRTEFRKHRDISDPTQLSQLLERAQSTIGYLKIVTPHKRSDSGVKRFMFKDGERIEENLKASERARFKVQDIGEGLKRHHQLLRRQHFMDR
;
A
#
# COMPACT_ATOMS: atom_id res chain seq x y z
N MET A 1 -2.56 2.87 -24.46
CA MET A 1 -3.08 4.10 -23.82
C MET A 1 -3.40 3.97 -22.31
N SER A 2 -3.22 2.80 -21.66
CA SER A 2 -3.49 2.61 -20.21
C SER A 2 -2.48 3.31 -19.28
N ASP A 3 -1.29 3.62 -19.79
CA ASP A 3 -0.14 3.94 -18.94
C ASP A 3 -0.19 5.36 -18.39
N THR A 4 -0.60 6.34 -19.20
CA THR A 4 -0.74 7.76 -18.80
C THR A 4 -1.72 7.93 -17.64
N ARG A 5 -2.91 7.31 -17.72
CA ARG A 5 -3.92 7.36 -16.65
C ARG A 5 -3.42 6.70 -15.38
N SER A 6 -2.68 5.59 -15.50
CA SER A 6 -2.12 4.87 -14.34
C SER A 6 -1.06 5.71 -13.62
N ILE A 7 -0.18 6.37 -14.37
CA ILE A 7 0.90 7.23 -13.86
C ILE A 7 0.31 8.46 -13.19
N TYR A 8 -0.67 9.12 -13.82
CA TYR A 8 -1.40 10.23 -13.23
C TYR A 8 -2.01 9.86 -11.87
N LYS A 9 -2.72 8.72 -11.78
CA LYS A 9 -3.30 8.25 -10.53
C LYS A 9 -2.26 7.98 -9.45
N ARG A 10 -1.10 7.41 -9.81
CA ARG A 10 0.01 7.16 -8.87
C ARG A 10 0.59 8.48 -8.35
N LEU A 11 0.83 9.46 -9.22
CA LEU A 11 1.31 10.79 -8.84
C LEU A 11 0.35 11.49 -7.88
N ILE A 12 -0.96 11.50 -8.19
CA ILE A 12 -1.96 12.09 -7.30
C ILE A 12 -2.01 11.38 -5.93
N ARG A 13 -1.90 10.05 -5.91
CA ARG A 13 -1.89 9.29 -4.66
C ARG A 13 -0.67 9.63 -3.81
N LEU A 14 0.52 9.75 -4.40
CA LEU A 14 1.75 10.11 -3.71
C LEU A 14 1.75 11.56 -3.24
N ALA A 15 1.29 12.49 -4.08
CA ALA A 15 1.15 13.89 -3.70
C ALA A 15 0.22 14.05 -2.50
N LYS A 16 -0.85 13.23 -2.40
CA LYS A 16 -1.74 13.24 -1.23
C LYS A 16 -1.08 12.78 0.06
N SER A 17 -0.02 11.97 0.02
CA SER A 17 0.72 11.56 1.21
C SER A 17 1.77 12.58 1.69
N LEU A 18 2.01 13.65 0.94
CA LEU A 18 2.90 14.73 1.36
C LEU A 18 2.35 15.52 2.56
N PRO A 19 3.21 16.20 3.33
CA PRO A 19 2.80 17.16 4.34
C PRO A 19 1.84 18.23 3.77
N ALA A 20 0.89 18.68 4.58
CA ALA A 20 -0.20 19.59 4.16
C ALA A 20 0.30 20.87 3.47
N GLU A 21 1.42 21.42 3.95
CA GLU A 21 2.06 22.62 3.39
C GLU A 21 2.42 22.49 1.91
N LYS A 22 2.90 21.32 1.48
CA LYS A 22 3.36 21.08 0.10
C LYS A 22 2.31 20.40 -0.77
N GLN A 23 1.33 19.74 -0.15
CA GLN A 23 0.34 18.92 -0.82
C GLN A 23 -0.45 19.70 -1.88
N ALA A 24 -0.97 20.89 -1.53
CA ALA A 24 -1.82 21.67 -2.42
C ALA A 24 -1.05 22.16 -3.67
N ALA A 25 0.15 22.71 -3.46
CA ALA A 25 1.01 23.19 -4.54
C ALA A 25 1.42 22.05 -5.48
N THR A 26 1.84 20.90 -4.94
CA THR A 26 2.23 19.74 -5.75
C THR A 26 1.06 19.19 -6.56
N LEU A 27 -0.14 19.10 -5.97
CA LEU A 27 -1.33 18.63 -6.69
C LEU A 27 -1.73 19.57 -7.84
N LEU A 28 -1.61 20.88 -7.63
CA LEU A 28 -1.88 21.86 -8.67
C LEU A 28 -0.87 21.72 -9.82
N ASN A 29 0.43 21.63 -9.51
CA ASN A 29 1.48 21.45 -10.50
C ASN A 29 1.31 20.18 -11.35
N ILE A 30 0.96 19.05 -10.72
CA ILE A 30 0.69 17.80 -11.45
C ILE A 30 -0.50 17.99 -12.40
N ARG A 31 -1.56 18.67 -11.96
CA ARG A 31 -2.76 18.89 -12.79
C ARG A 31 -2.46 19.85 -13.94
N THR A 32 -1.69 20.90 -13.72
CA THR A 32 -1.36 21.88 -14.76
C THR A 32 -0.44 21.28 -15.81
N GLU A 33 0.60 20.52 -15.44
CA GLU A 33 1.47 19.85 -16.42
C GLU A 33 0.69 18.86 -17.29
N PHE A 34 -0.13 17.99 -16.70
CA PHE A 34 -0.92 17.03 -17.50
C PHE A 34 -1.95 17.70 -18.40
N ARG A 35 -2.51 18.86 -17.99
CA ARG A 35 -3.40 19.66 -18.85
C ARG A 35 -2.65 20.35 -19.98
N LYS A 36 -1.46 20.88 -19.70
CA LYS A 36 -0.60 21.56 -20.68
C LYS A 36 -0.19 20.62 -21.82
N HIS A 37 0.00 19.35 -21.52
CA HIS A 37 0.45 18.32 -22.47
C HIS A 37 -0.69 17.41 -22.96
N ARG A 38 -1.95 17.85 -22.88
CA ARG A 38 -3.12 17.03 -23.22
C ARG A 38 -3.16 16.60 -24.69
N ASP A 39 -2.79 17.51 -25.59
CA ASP A 39 -3.02 17.36 -27.03
C ASP A 39 -1.76 16.89 -27.79
N ILE A 40 -0.74 16.42 -27.06
CA ILE A 40 0.48 15.88 -27.68
C ILE A 40 0.20 14.48 -28.23
N SER A 41 0.27 14.37 -29.56
CA SER A 41 0.12 13.11 -30.29
C SER A 41 1.45 12.52 -30.78
N ASP A 42 2.56 13.24 -30.65
CA ASP A 42 3.89 12.73 -31.03
C ASP A 42 4.37 11.65 -30.02
N PRO A 43 4.61 10.40 -30.47
CA PRO A 43 5.01 9.30 -29.59
C PRO A 43 6.35 9.56 -28.90
N THR A 44 7.26 10.29 -29.52
CA THR A 44 8.62 10.55 -28.99
C THR A 44 8.58 11.54 -27.83
N GLN A 45 7.77 12.59 -27.98
CA GLN A 45 7.55 13.56 -26.90
C GLN A 45 6.78 12.94 -25.75
N LEU A 46 5.81 12.07 -26.05
CA LEU A 46 5.03 11.38 -25.04
C LEU A 46 5.92 10.46 -24.18
N SER A 47 6.85 9.71 -24.78
CA SER A 47 7.75 8.83 -24.02
C SER A 47 8.66 9.60 -23.08
N GLN A 48 9.23 10.73 -23.53
CA GLN A 48 10.06 11.60 -22.69
C GLN A 48 9.28 12.18 -21.50
N LEU A 49 8.03 12.62 -21.73
CA LEU A 49 7.15 13.12 -20.66
C LEU A 49 6.79 12.02 -19.65
N LEU A 50 6.55 10.79 -20.14
CA LEU A 50 6.29 9.64 -19.28
C LEU A 50 7.51 9.28 -18.43
N GLU A 51 8.72 9.30 -18.99
CA GLU A 51 9.96 9.07 -18.26
C GLU A 51 10.17 10.12 -17.16
N ARG A 52 9.98 11.40 -17.48
CA ARG A 52 10.02 12.50 -16.50
C ARG A 52 9.00 12.30 -15.37
N ALA A 53 7.79 11.88 -15.70
CA ALA A 53 6.76 11.58 -14.71
C ALA A 53 7.16 10.40 -13.80
N GLN A 54 7.81 9.36 -14.35
CA GLN A 54 8.32 8.24 -13.58
C GLN A 54 9.46 8.65 -12.62
N SER A 55 10.38 9.49 -13.07
CA SER A 55 11.43 10.06 -12.22
C SER A 55 10.85 10.90 -11.08
N THR A 56 9.79 11.67 -11.36
CA THR A 56 9.06 12.45 -10.35
C THR A 56 8.38 11.53 -9.32
N ILE A 57 7.80 10.39 -9.76
CA ILE A 57 7.29 9.35 -8.85
C ILE A 57 8.40 8.82 -7.94
N GLY A 58 9.59 8.54 -8.50
CA GLY A 58 10.76 8.08 -7.75
C GLY A 58 11.16 9.06 -6.66
N TYR A 59 11.30 10.34 -7.03
CA TYR A 59 11.60 11.41 -6.08
C TYR A 59 10.55 11.53 -4.97
N LEU A 60 9.26 11.56 -5.35
CA LEU A 60 8.17 11.65 -4.37
C LEU A 60 8.18 10.47 -3.40
N LYS A 61 8.47 9.25 -3.85
CA LYS A 61 8.58 8.08 -2.97
C LYS A 61 9.71 8.23 -1.94
N ILE A 62 10.81 8.89 -2.29
CA ILE A 62 11.94 9.12 -1.38
C ILE A 62 11.59 10.19 -0.35
N VAL A 63 10.99 11.29 -0.80
CA VAL A 63 10.67 12.45 0.07
C VAL A 63 9.46 12.21 0.95
N THR A 64 8.51 11.37 0.50
CA THR A 64 7.26 11.17 1.23
C THR A 64 7.43 10.03 2.25
N PRO A 65 7.31 10.30 3.56
CA PRO A 65 7.42 9.25 4.57
C PRO A 65 6.32 8.20 4.36
N HIS A 66 6.72 6.95 4.21
CA HIS A 66 5.78 5.85 4.00
C HIS A 66 5.00 5.58 5.30
N LYS A 67 3.69 5.85 5.30
CA LYS A 67 2.82 5.43 6.40
C LYS A 67 2.72 3.90 6.37
N ARG A 68 3.40 3.22 7.31
CA ARG A 68 3.19 1.79 7.52
C ARG A 68 1.72 1.59 7.90
N SER A 69 0.99 0.85 7.09
CA SER A 69 -0.35 0.41 7.45
C SER A 69 -0.22 -0.85 8.29
N ASP A 70 -0.62 -0.80 9.56
CA ASP A 70 -0.81 -1.99 10.39
C ASP A 70 -2.07 -2.77 9.99
N SER A 71 -2.75 -2.39 8.90
CA SER A 71 -3.92 -3.08 8.35
C SER A 71 -3.56 -4.52 7.97
N GLY A 72 -3.87 -5.45 8.87
CA GLY A 72 -3.57 -6.89 8.73
C GLY A 72 -2.66 -7.46 9.82
N VAL A 73 -1.97 -6.62 10.61
CA VAL A 73 -1.18 -7.07 11.75
C VAL A 73 -2.09 -7.15 12.97
N LYS A 74 -2.68 -8.33 13.21
CA LYS A 74 -3.41 -8.62 14.45
C LYS A 74 -2.39 -8.97 15.54
N ARG A 75 -2.46 -8.27 16.69
CA ARG A 75 -1.71 -8.65 17.89
C ARG A 75 -2.60 -9.56 18.73
N PHE A 76 -2.17 -10.79 18.95
CA PHE A 76 -2.86 -11.73 19.81
C PHE A 76 -2.11 -11.83 21.15
N MET A 77 -2.86 -11.81 22.25
CA MET A 77 -2.34 -12.11 23.58
C MET A 77 -2.89 -13.47 24.00
N PHE A 78 -1.98 -14.35 24.43
CA PHE A 78 -2.33 -15.64 25.01
C PHE A 78 -2.02 -15.58 26.50
N LYS A 79 -2.99 -15.99 27.32
CA LYS A 79 -2.81 -16.17 28.76
C LYS A 79 -3.32 -17.57 29.09
N ASP A 80 -2.52 -18.35 29.82
CA ASP A 80 -2.88 -19.70 30.27
C ASP A 80 -3.32 -20.64 29.12
N GLY A 81 -2.74 -20.48 27.92
CA GLY A 81 -3.02 -21.31 26.75
C GLY A 81 -4.24 -20.91 25.92
N GLU A 82 -5.06 -19.97 26.42
CA GLU A 82 -6.24 -19.47 25.72
C GLU A 82 -6.01 -18.09 25.08
N ARG A 83 -6.64 -17.86 23.93
CA ARG A 83 -6.57 -16.60 23.20
C ARG A 83 -7.57 -15.61 23.81
N ILE A 84 -7.06 -14.47 24.28
CA ILE A 84 -7.88 -13.37 24.78
C ILE A 84 -8.05 -12.36 23.63
N GLU A 85 -9.29 -12.12 23.21
CA GLU A 85 -9.64 -11.16 22.13
C GLU A 85 -9.91 -9.74 22.62
N GLU A 86 -9.76 -9.46 23.92
CA GLU A 86 -10.00 -8.13 24.46
C GLU A 86 -9.01 -7.09 23.92
N ASN A 87 -9.56 -5.95 23.51
CA ASN A 87 -8.85 -4.70 23.24
C ASN A 87 -8.30 -4.12 24.55
N LEU A 88 -7.34 -4.81 25.17
CA LEU A 88 -6.62 -4.29 26.30
C LEU A 88 -5.72 -3.16 25.78
N LYS A 89 -6.00 -1.93 26.26
CA LYS A 89 -5.08 -0.79 26.13
C LYS A 89 -3.70 -1.30 26.52
N ALA A 90 -2.72 -1.02 25.66
CA ALA A 90 -1.36 -1.53 25.74
C ALA A 90 -0.71 -1.24 27.12
N SER A 91 -1.00 -2.07 28.11
CA SER A 91 -0.27 -2.14 29.35
C SER A 91 0.81 -3.19 29.15
N GLU A 92 2.04 -2.69 29.10
CA GLU A 92 3.27 -3.34 29.52
C GLU A 92 3.40 -4.86 29.29
N ARG A 93 4.23 -5.20 28.28
CA ARG A 93 5.04 -6.44 28.21
C ARG A 93 4.41 -7.74 27.71
N ALA A 94 3.70 -7.73 26.58
CA ALA A 94 3.55 -8.95 25.77
C ALA A 94 4.63 -9.00 24.66
N ARG A 95 5.78 -9.63 24.94
CA ARG A 95 6.96 -9.74 24.04
C ARG A 95 7.02 -11.05 23.24
N PHE A 96 5.92 -11.77 23.08
CA PHE A 96 5.98 -13.07 22.39
C PHE A 96 5.30 -13.00 21.02
N LYS A 97 6.11 -13.07 19.96
CA LYS A 97 5.66 -13.41 18.60
C LYS A 97 5.45 -14.92 18.53
N VAL A 98 4.38 -15.43 19.16
CA VAL A 98 4.03 -16.85 18.99
C VAL A 98 3.16 -16.98 17.76
N GLN A 99 3.47 -17.96 16.91
CA GLN A 99 2.62 -18.30 15.77
C GLN A 99 1.30 -18.87 16.30
N ASP A 100 0.17 -18.24 15.98
CA ASP A 100 -1.16 -18.74 16.35
C ASP A 100 -1.38 -20.12 15.69
N ILE A 101 -1.23 -21.18 16.49
CA ILE A 101 -1.32 -22.57 16.04
C ILE A 101 -2.73 -22.87 15.52
N GLY A 102 -3.77 -22.30 16.14
CA GLY A 102 -5.16 -22.50 15.73
C GLY A 102 -5.48 -21.87 14.38
N GLU A 103 -5.01 -20.65 14.13
CA GLU A 103 -5.15 -19.98 12.83
C GLU A 103 -4.25 -20.61 11.76
N GLY A 104 -3.10 -21.16 12.14
CA GLY A 104 -2.25 -21.99 11.29
C GLY A 104 -2.98 -23.25 10.81
N LEU A 105 -3.62 -23.98 11.74
CA LEU A 105 -4.36 -25.20 11.46
C LEU A 105 -5.57 -24.95 10.53
N LYS A 106 -6.29 -23.84 10.73
CA LYS A 106 -7.41 -23.44 9.85
C LYS A 106 -6.94 -23.18 8.42
N ARG A 107 -5.84 -22.45 8.24
CA ARG A 107 -5.25 -22.18 6.92
C ARG A 107 -4.76 -23.47 6.25
N HIS A 108 -4.13 -24.35 7.02
CA HIS A 108 -3.69 -25.67 6.54
C HIS A 108 -4.86 -26.50 6.00
N HIS A 109 -5.94 -26.64 6.78
CA HIS A 109 -7.13 -27.36 6.33
C HIS A 109 -7.79 -26.74 5.09
N GLN A 110 -7.80 -25.40 5.01
CA GLN A 110 -8.34 -24.71 3.85
C GLN A 110 -7.51 -24.97 2.57
N LEU A 111 -6.19 -25.08 2.70
CA LEU A 111 -5.30 -25.45 1.59
C LEU A 111 -5.52 -26.88 1.14
N LEU A 112 -5.64 -27.84 2.07
CA LEU A 112 -5.91 -29.24 1.73
C LEU A 112 -7.24 -29.42 0.98
N ARG A 113 -8.29 -28.68 1.36
CA ARG A 113 -9.57 -28.68 0.64
C ARG A 113 -9.46 -28.09 -0.76
N ARG A 114 -8.71 -27.00 -0.95
CA ARG A 114 -8.47 -26.42 -2.29
C ARG A 114 -7.69 -27.34 -3.22
N GLN A 115 -6.86 -28.20 -2.66
CA GLN A 115 -6.07 -29.18 -3.38
C GLN A 115 -6.79 -30.54 -3.51
N HIS A 116 -8.06 -30.63 -3.08
CA HIS A 116 -8.91 -31.82 -3.13
C HIS A 116 -8.33 -33.05 -2.42
N PHE A 117 -7.40 -32.87 -1.48
CA PHE A 117 -6.84 -33.98 -0.69
C PHE A 117 -7.86 -34.59 0.29
N MET A 118 -8.93 -33.87 0.62
CA MET A 118 -9.96 -34.27 1.59
C MET A 118 -11.30 -34.65 0.94
N ASP A 119 -11.41 -34.57 -0.40
CA ASP A 119 -12.65 -34.83 -1.15
C ASP A 119 -12.67 -36.24 -1.77
N ARG A 120 -12.09 -37.23 -1.07
CA ARG A 120 -11.95 -38.62 -1.55
C ARG A 120 -12.82 -39.60 -0.77
#